data_AF-A0A1L7NNM0-F1
#
_entry.id   AF-A0A1L7NNM0-F1
#
_cell.length_a   1.000
_cell.length_b   1.000
_cell.length_c   1.000
_cell.angle_alpha   90.00
_cell.angle_beta   90.00
_cell.angle_gamma   90.00
#
_symmetry.space_group_name_H-M   'P 1'
#
loop_
_entity.id
_entity.type
_entity.pdbx_description
1 polymer ?
#
loop_
_entity_poly.entity_id
_entity_poly.type
_entity_poly.pdbx_seq_one_letter_code
_entity_poly.pdbx_strand_id
1 'polypeptide(L)'
;MSELQLSFLETAPAEFDVNAVDDGVVAAGKATQGSAALSLSQRSVDDWVFGLGFTNWKNVIDHAIQTGHYELFSAEDGVSGLKKHGYRYAPIPRLPAGGATYVQQRLLVIAAQRGAAFGRNERMVQAGPEFLHKCVVENGLCDLMIKLGGEVFRGSVMVDQLNFPDQAKSDPGHIAIQLCRVLESAGAPADTRLEKGCTSLAAHFMRVVHGLR
;
A
#
# COMPACT_ATOMS: atom_id res chain seq x y z
N MET A 1 62.99 9.36 -28.85
CA MET A 1 62.53 8.26 -27.99
C MET A 1 62.12 8.86 -26.66
N SER A 2 60.82 9.02 -26.42
CA SER A 2 60.25 9.62 -25.21
C SER A 2 59.48 8.54 -24.45
N GLU A 3 60.03 8.04 -23.35
CA GLU A 3 59.31 7.19 -22.42
C GLU A 3 58.53 8.09 -21.45
N LEU A 4 57.22 8.17 -21.67
CA LEU A 4 56.28 8.70 -20.70
C LEU A 4 56.01 7.60 -19.67
N GLN A 5 56.48 7.82 -18.44
CA GLN A 5 56.12 7.01 -17.28
C GLN A 5 54.61 7.14 -17.01
N LEU A 6 53.90 6.02 -17.07
CA LEU A 6 52.56 5.87 -16.48
C LEU A 6 52.76 5.19 -15.12
N SER A 7 52.70 5.99 -14.06
CA SER A 7 52.60 5.50 -12.70
C SER A 7 51.22 4.85 -12.50
N PHE A 8 51.18 3.52 -12.52
CA PHE A 8 50.00 2.78 -12.09
C PHE A 8 49.90 2.91 -10.57
N LEU A 9 48.89 3.65 -10.12
CA LEU A 9 48.37 3.57 -8.76
C LEU A 9 48.02 2.10 -8.49
N GLU A 10 48.54 1.56 -7.39
CA GLU A 10 48.18 0.25 -6.86
C GLU A 10 46.65 0.14 -6.75
N THR A 11 46.05 -0.66 -7.63
CA THR A 11 44.69 -1.18 -7.44
C THR A 11 44.82 -2.48 -6.67
N ALA A 12 44.78 -2.41 -5.35
CA ALA A 12 44.39 -3.57 -4.57
C ALA A 12 43.02 -4.06 -5.09
N PRO A 13 42.84 -5.36 -5.37
CA PRO A 13 41.55 -5.85 -5.81
C PRO A 13 40.54 -5.56 -4.70
N ALA A 14 39.51 -4.78 -5.01
CA ALA A 14 38.36 -4.66 -4.13
C ALA A 14 37.79 -6.08 -3.92
N GLU A 15 37.63 -6.47 -2.66
CA GLU A 15 36.92 -7.70 -2.23
C GLU A 15 35.44 -7.59 -2.60
N PHE A 16 35.13 -7.59 -3.88
CA PHE A 16 33.77 -7.67 -4.39
C PHE A 16 33.73 -8.66 -5.55
N ASP A 17 33.63 -9.94 -5.17
CA ASP A 17 33.41 -11.04 -6.09
C ASP A 17 31.91 -11.11 -6.42
N VAL A 18 31.57 -10.74 -7.67
CA VAL A 18 30.20 -10.78 -8.20
C VAL A 18 29.66 -12.23 -8.29
N ASN A 19 30.53 -13.24 -8.15
CA ASN A 19 30.17 -14.65 -8.16
C ASN A 19 30.16 -15.31 -6.78
N ALA A 20 30.36 -14.56 -5.69
CA ALA A 20 30.17 -15.09 -4.34
C ALA A 20 28.66 -15.23 -4.05
N VAL A 21 28.07 -16.30 -4.59
CA VAL A 21 26.76 -16.81 -4.19
C VAL A 21 26.94 -17.40 -2.80
N ASP A 22 26.79 -16.55 -1.79
CA ASP A 22 26.69 -17.00 -0.41
C ASP A 22 25.34 -17.71 -0.28
N ASP A 23 25.37 -19.05 -0.29
CA ASP A 23 24.23 -19.95 0.01
C ASP A 23 23.78 -19.83 1.49
N GLY A 24 23.93 -18.65 2.08
CA GLY A 24 23.37 -18.30 3.36
C GLY A 24 21.86 -18.34 3.26
N VAL A 25 21.24 -19.36 3.85
CA VAL A 25 19.80 -19.35 4.14
C VAL A 25 19.54 -18.09 4.95
N VAL A 26 19.03 -17.04 4.29
CA VAL A 26 18.56 -15.83 4.93
C VAL A 26 17.36 -16.24 5.76
N ALA A 27 17.61 -16.54 7.04
CA ALA A 27 16.55 -16.78 8.00
C ALA A 27 15.64 -15.55 7.96
N ALA A 28 14.40 -15.74 7.51
CA ALA A 28 13.40 -14.69 7.50
C ALA A 28 13.29 -14.13 8.92
N GLY A 29 13.88 -12.94 9.13
CA GLY A 29 13.76 -12.24 10.39
C GLY A 29 12.28 -12.15 10.73
N LYS A 30 11.91 -12.48 11.98
CA LYS A 30 10.54 -12.30 12.46
C LYS A 30 10.14 -10.86 12.19
N ALA A 31 9.30 -10.66 11.18
CA ALA A 31 8.85 -9.35 10.75
C ALA A 31 8.08 -8.70 11.90
N THR A 32 8.76 -7.85 12.67
CA THR A 32 8.12 -6.69 13.29
C THR A 32 7.33 -6.00 12.18
N GLN A 33 6.04 -5.73 12.42
CA GLN A 33 5.07 -5.19 11.46
C GLN A 33 5.57 -3.88 10.81
N GLY A 34 6.44 -3.99 9.81
CA GLY A 34 6.84 -2.89 8.95
C GLY A 34 5.76 -2.63 7.90
N SER A 35 5.81 -1.48 7.24
CA SER A 35 4.91 -1.20 6.12
C SER A 35 5.02 -2.31 5.07
N ALA A 36 3.89 -2.66 4.44
CA ALA A 36 3.86 -3.69 3.39
C ALA A 36 4.89 -3.39 2.28
N ALA A 37 5.06 -2.10 1.98
CA ALA A 37 6.07 -1.60 1.04
C ALA A 37 7.50 -2.06 1.39
N LEU A 38 7.91 -1.94 2.66
CA LEU A 38 9.25 -2.34 3.12
C LEU A 38 9.43 -3.85 3.04
N SER A 39 8.40 -4.61 3.43
CA SER A 39 8.46 -6.07 3.40
C SER A 39 8.56 -6.59 1.95
N LEU A 40 7.92 -5.92 1.00
CA LEU A 40 7.96 -6.29 -0.42
C LEU A 40 9.24 -5.85 -1.13
N SER A 41 9.87 -4.75 -0.70
CA SER A 41 11.15 -4.30 -1.27
C SER A 41 12.31 -5.23 -0.93
N GLN A 42 12.22 -5.94 0.20
CA GLN A 42 13.21 -6.93 0.63
C GLN A 42 13.04 -8.30 -0.03
N ARG A 43 11.94 -8.55 -0.75
CA ARG A 43 11.67 -9.83 -1.38
C ARG A 43 12.03 -9.78 -2.86
N SER A 44 13.15 -10.42 -3.20
CA SER A 44 13.60 -10.55 -4.59
C SER A 44 12.66 -11.42 -5.43
N VAL A 45 12.61 -11.12 -6.73
CA VAL A 45 11.87 -11.87 -7.73
C VAL A 45 12.56 -11.68 -9.08
N ASP A 46 12.69 -12.76 -9.84
CA ASP A 46 13.09 -12.69 -11.24
C ASP A 46 11.82 -12.55 -12.09
N ASP A 47 11.55 -11.33 -12.56
CA ASP A 47 10.32 -11.01 -13.28
C ASP A 47 10.54 -11.04 -14.79
N TRP A 48 10.08 -12.12 -15.40
CA TRP A 48 10.02 -12.28 -16.85
C TRP A 48 8.68 -11.85 -17.44
N VAL A 49 7.66 -11.60 -16.62
CA VAL A 49 6.31 -11.27 -17.11
C VAL A 49 6.25 -9.83 -17.60
N PHE A 50 6.82 -8.89 -16.84
CA PHE A 50 6.96 -7.50 -17.29
C PHE A 50 8.34 -7.18 -17.86
N GLY A 51 9.28 -8.14 -17.86
CA GLY A 51 10.62 -7.95 -18.39
C GLY A 51 11.51 -7.05 -17.53
N LEU A 52 11.25 -6.99 -16.21
CA LEU A 52 12.06 -6.21 -15.27
C LEU A 52 13.35 -6.92 -14.87
N GLY A 53 13.49 -8.23 -15.16
CA GLY A 53 14.63 -9.04 -14.76
C GLY A 53 14.67 -9.28 -13.25
N PHE A 54 15.87 -9.41 -12.68
CA PHE A 54 16.03 -9.61 -11.24
C PHE A 54 15.76 -8.31 -10.47
N THR A 55 14.65 -8.29 -9.74
CA THR A 55 14.14 -7.11 -9.02
C THR A 55 13.50 -7.55 -7.69
N ASN A 56 12.59 -6.74 -7.14
CA ASN A 56 11.79 -7.08 -5.97
C ASN A 56 10.28 -6.96 -6.23
N TRP A 57 9.49 -7.61 -5.38
CA TRP A 57 8.03 -7.64 -5.51
C TRP A 57 7.37 -6.26 -5.45
N LYS A 58 7.93 -5.32 -4.67
CA LYS A 58 7.42 -3.95 -4.63
C LYS A 58 7.50 -3.31 -6.03
N ASN A 59 8.64 -3.44 -6.70
CA ASN A 59 8.85 -2.88 -8.04
C ASN A 59 7.95 -3.55 -9.10
N VAL A 60 7.78 -4.87 -9.04
CA VAL A 60 6.86 -5.60 -9.94
C VAL A 60 5.42 -5.10 -9.77
N ILE A 61 4.95 -4.94 -8.53
CA ILE A 61 3.60 -4.44 -8.24
C ILE A 61 3.46 -2.98 -8.67
N ASP A 62 4.44 -2.13 -8.38
CA ASP A 62 4.43 -0.72 -8.80
C ASP A 62 4.34 -0.62 -10.34
N HIS A 63 5.10 -1.43 -11.06
CA HIS A 63 5.06 -1.49 -12.53
C HIS A 63 3.70 -1.99 -13.05
N ALA A 64 3.15 -3.04 -12.43
CA ALA A 64 1.81 -3.54 -12.77
C ALA A 64 0.74 -2.46 -12.59
N ILE A 65 0.78 -1.72 -11.47
CA ILE A 65 -0.14 -0.60 -11.21
C ILE A 65 0.07 0.52 -12.24
N GLN A 66 1.31 0.92 -12.54
CA GLN A 66 1.60 1.94 -13.55
C GLN A 66 1.05 1.58 -14.94
N THR A 67 1.04 0.28 -15.27
CA THR A 67 0.50 -0.24 -16.54
C THR A 67 -1.01 -0.53 -16.51
N GLY A 68 -1.71 -0.16 -15.43
CA GLY A 68 -3.18 -0.21 -15.34
C GLY A 68 -3.76 -1.48 -14.72
N HIS A 69 -2.96 -2.27 -14.01
CA HIS A 69 -3.44 -3.47 -13.30
C HIS A 69 -3.91 -3.07 -11.90
N TYR A 70 -5.21 -2.87 -11.75
CA TYR A 70 -5.85 -2.40 -10.51
C TYR A 70 -6.81 -3.42 -9.87
N GLU A 71 -7.16 -4.50 -10.58
CA GLU A 71 -8.17 -5.46 -10.10
C GLU A 71 -7.50 -6.59 -9.31
N LEU A 72 -7.78 -6.65 -8.01
CA LEU A 72 -7.49 -7.81 -7.17
C LEU A 72 -8.53 -8.90 -7.42
N PHE A 73 -8.09 -10.14 -7.59
CA PHE A 73 -8.98 -11.30 -7.71
C PHE A 73 -8.50 -12.43 -6.81
N SER A 74 -9.43 -13.30 -6.38
CA SER A 74 -9.07 -14.51 -5.63
C SER A 74 -8.63 -15.59 -6.60
N ALA A 75 -7.40 -16.08 -6.44
CA ALA A 75 -6.93 -17.28 -7.10
C ALA A 75 -7.53 -18.54 -6.45
N GLU A 76 -7.35 -19.69 -7.10
CA GLU A 76 -7.91 -20.98 -6.67
C GLU A 76 -7.36 -21.46 -5.31
N ASP A 77 -6.16 -21.04 -4.94
CA ASP A 77 -5.51 -21.33 -3.67
C ASP A 77 -5.90 -20.36 -2.54
N GLY A 78 -6.85 -19.46 -2.79
CA GLY A 78 -7.29 -18.44 -1.85
C GLY A 78 -6.33 -17.25 -1.72
N VAL A 79 -5.22 -17.24 -2.47
CA VAL A 79 -4.31 -16.10 -2.52
C VAL A 79 -4.81 -15.06 -3.50
N SER A 80 -4.51 -13.79 -3.26
CA SER A 80 -4.91 -12.72 -4.15
C SER A 80 -3.97 -12.63 -5.35
N GLY A 81 -4.51 -12.45 -6.56
CA GLY A 81 -3.75 -12.07 -7.75
C GLY A 81 -4.08 -10.63 -8.17
N LEU A 82 -3.30 -10.08 -9.11
CA LEU A 82 -3.50 -8.75 -9.68
C LEU A 82 -3.64 -8.83 -11.20
N LYS A 83 -4.70 -8.21 -11.73
CA LYS A 83 -4.97 -8.15 -13.17
C LYS A 83 -5.54 -6.80 -13.60
N LYS A 84 -5.70 -6.64 -14.91
CA LYS A 84 -6.36 -5.49 -15.51
C LYS A 84 -7.87 -5.70 -15.52
N HIS A 85 -8.63 -4.62 -15.34
CA HIS A 85 -10.09 -4.71 -15.24
C HIS A 85 -10.72 -5.32 -16.50
N GLY A 86 -11.50 -6.39 -16.32
CA GLY A 86 -12.19 -7.08 -17.43
C GLY A 86 -11.29 -8.00 -18.27
N TYR A 87 -10.00 -8.13 -17.94
CA TYR A 87 -9.10 -9.07 -18.62
C TYR A 87 -9.17 -10.45 -17.95
N ARG A 88 -9.06 -11.49 -18.77
CA ARG A 88 -9.00 -12.89 -18.30
C ARG A 88 -7.60 -13.26 -17.80
N TYR A 89 -6.56 -12.73 -18.45
CA TYR A 89 -5.18 -13.00 -18.08
C TYR A 89 -4.72 -12.06 -16.96
N ALA A 90 -4.02 -12.63 -15.98
CA ALA A 90 -3.42 -11.92 -14.86
C ALA A 90 -1.90 -12.02 -14.96
N PRO A 91 -1.18 -10.90 -15.14
CA PRO A 91 0.28 -10.94 -15.17
C PRO A 91 0.88 -11.31 -13.80
N ILE A 92 0.16 -11.03 -12.72
CA ILE A 92 0.53 -11.49 -11.37
C ILE A 92 -0.59 -12.42 -10.90
N PRO A 93 -0.51 -13.73 -11.18
CA PRO A 93 -1.55 -14.68 -10.77
C PRO A 93 -1.62 -14.84 -9.25
N ARG A 94 -0.49 -14.62 -8.55
CA ARG A 94 -0.37 -14.76 -7.10
C ARG A 94 0.51 -13.66 -6.53
N LEU A 95 -0.05 -12.89 -5.61
CA LEU A 95 0.68 -11.89 -4.84
C LEU A 95 1.39 -12.55 -3.64
N PRO A 96 2.58 -12.07 -3.28
CA PRO A 96 3.22 -12.45 -2.03
C PRO A 96 2.45 -11.88 -0.83
N ALA A 97 2.70 -12.40 0.38
CA ALA A 97 2.08 -11.89 1.60
C ALA A 97 2.37 -10.38 1.79
N GLY A 98 1.33 -9.61 2.11
CA GLY A 98 1.31 -8.14 2.16
C GLY A 98 1.11 -7.46 0.80
N GLY A 99 1.09 -8.22 -0.31
CA GLY A 99 0.95 -7.70 -1.66
C GLY A 99 -0.40 -7.06 -1.91
N ALA A 100 -1.51 -7.68 -1.47
CA ALA A 100 -2.84 -7.11 -1.67
C ALA A 100 -3.06 -5.88 -0.78
N THR A 101 -2.50 -5.87 0.44
CA THR A 101 -2.46 -4.68 1.30
C THR A 101 -1.73 -3.54 0.59
N TYR A 102 -0.53 -3.79 0.06
CA TYR A 102 0.26 -2.76 -0.64
C TYR A 102 -0.47 -2.22 -1.87
N VAL A 103 -1.06 -3.10 -2.70
CA VAL A 103 -1.86 -2.68 -3.86
C VAL A 103 -2.98 -1.72 -3.43
N GLN A 104 -3.76 -2.08 -2.40
CA GLN A 104 -4.87 -1.24 -1.93
C GLN A 104 -4.39 0.13 -1.42
N GLN A 105 -3.27 0.17 -0.68
CA GLN A 105 -2.65 1.42 -0.24
C GLN A 105 -2.24 2.30 -1.44
N ARG A 106 -1.60 1.73 -2.47
CA ARG A 106 -1.20 2.45 -3.68
C ARG A 106 -2.40 2.97 -4.48
N LEU A 107 -3.44 2.16 -4.61
CA LEU A 107 -4.69 2.52 -5.27
C LEU A 107 -5.38 3.69 -4.55
N LEU A 108 -5.36 3.73 -3.21
CA LEU A 108 -5.90 4.85 -2.45
C LEU A 108 -5.20 6.18 -2.79
N VAL A 109 -3.86 6.17 -2.88
CA VAL A 109 -3.07 7.34 -3.29
C VAL A 109 -3.42 7.77 -4.72
N ILE A 110 -3.53 6.81 -5.65
CA ILE A 110 -3.89 7.10 -7.05
C ILE A 110 -5.30 7.70 -7.14
N ALA A 111 -6.27 7.15 -6.42
CA ALA A 111 -7.63 7.66 -6.42
C ALA A 111 -7.72 9.09 -5.87
N ALA A 112 -6.91 9.41 -4.86
CA ALA A 112 -6.78 10.76 -4.33
C ALA A 112 -6.19 11.73 -5.38
N GLN A 113 -5.09 11.34 -6.03
CA GLN A 113 -4.44 12.14 -7.08
C GLN A 113 -5.35 12.38 -8.29
N ARG A 114 -6.17 11.40 -8.67
CA ARG A 114 -7.17 11.53 -9.76
C ARG A 114 -8.37 12.38 -9.38
N GLY A 115 -8.48 12.85 -8.14
CA GLY A 115 -9.63 13.60 -7.63
C GLY A 115 -10.91 12.77 -7.53
N ALA A 116 -10.84 11.45 -7.71
CA ALA A 116 -11.99 10.55 -7.81
C ALA A 116 -12.64 10.22 -6.45
N ALA A 117 -11.96 10.52 -5.34
CA ALA A 117 -12.28 9.91 -4.05
C ALA A 117 -12.23 10.85 -2.84
N PHE A 118 -11.23 11.73 -2.79
CA PHE A 118 -10.93 12.56 -1.62
C PHE A 118 -10.54 13.97 -2.05
N GLY A 119 -11.23 14.50 -3.07
CA GLY A 119 -10.99 15.87 -3.52
C GLY A 119 -11.12 16.86 -2.37
N ARG A 120 -10.57 18.05 -2.53
CA ARG A 120 -10.78 19.21 -1.63
C ARG A 120 -12.23 19.70 -1.59
N ASN A 121 -13.21 18.83 -1.88
CA ASN A 121 -14.62 19.11 -1.67
C ASN A 121 -14.82 19.54 -0.21
N GLU A 122 -15.36 20.74 -0.02
CA GLU A 122 -15.58 21.32 1.30
C GLU A 122 -16.62 20.54 2.12
N ARG A 123 -17.49 19.78 1.44
CA ARG A 123 -18.59 19.05 2.07
C ARG A 123 -18.12 17.77 2.73
N MET A 124 -18.44 17.62 4.01
CA MET A 124 -18.34 16.35 4.73
C MET A 124 -19.41 15.37 4.22
N VAL A 125 -19.06 14.09 4.18
CA VAL A 125 -19.95 12.99 3.86
C VAL A 125 -20.72 12.60 5.12
N GLN A 126 -22.05 12.61 5.05
CA GLN A 126 -22.90 12.15 6.14
C GLN A 126 -22.94 10.62 6.19
N ALA A 127 -22.60 10.06 7.34
CA ALA A 127 -22.63 8.62 7.60
C ALA A 127 -23.43 8.33 8.87
N GLY A 128 -24.74 8.59 8.79
CA GLY A 128 -25.68 8.49 9.89
C GLY A 128 -26.18 9.85 10.39
N PRO A 129 -27.03 9.87 11.41
CA PRO A 129 -27.65 11.10 11.90
C PRO A 129 -26.65 12.05 12.59
N GLU A 130 -25.67 11.51 13.30
CA GLU A 130 -24.77 12.29 14.16
C GLU A 130 -23.30 12.25 13.72
N PHE A 131 -22.99 11.58 12.62
CA PHE A 131 -21.61 11.39 12.17
C PHE A 131 -21.44 11.90 10.74
N LEU A 132 -20.56 12.89 10.59
CA LEU A 132 -20.06 13.32 9.29
C LEU A 132 -18.57 13.09 9.23
N HIS A 133 -18.05 12.71 8.06
CA HIS A 133 -16.62 12.51 7.87
C HIS A 133 -16.13 13.18 6.60
N LYS A 134 -14.87 13.55 6.61
CA LYS A 134 -14.11 13.98 5.45
C LYS A 134 -12.73 13.36 5.56
N CYS A 135 -12.29 12.77 4.46
CA CYS A 135 -10.93 12.27 4.33
C CYS A 135 -10.27 13.06 3.20
N VAL A 136 -9.04 13.50 3.45
CA VAL A 136 -8.17 14.12 2.45
C VAL A 136 -6.88 13.33 2.42
N VAL A 137 -6.47 12.89 1.24
CA VAL A 137 -5.21 12.15 1.08
C VAL A 137 -4.26 13.02 0.25
N GLU A 138 -3.23 13.55 0.88
CA GLU A 138 -2.19 14.38 0.25
C GLU A 138 -0.80 13.89 0.69
N ASN A 139 0.15 13.80 -0.24
CA ASN A 139 1.54 13.39 0.04
C ASN A 139 1.68 12.04 0.80
N GLY A 140 0.75 11.11 0.62
CA GLY A 140 0.75 9.82 1.32
C GLY A 140 0.27 9.88 2.77
N LEU A 141 -0.18 11.05 3.25
CA LEU A 141 -0.87 11.21 4.52
C LEU A 141 -2.38 11.19 4.29
N CYS A 142 -3.09 10.43 5.12
CA CYS A 142 -4.55 10.38 5.19
C CYS A 142 -5.02 11.23 6.36
N ASP A 143 -5.48 12.45 6.06
CA ASP A 143 -6.06 13.36 7.03
C ASP A 143 -7.56 13.08 7.19
N LEU A 144 -7.95 12.74 8.41
CA LEU A 144 -9.30 12.39 8.78
C LEU A 144 -9.91 13.53 9.58
N MET A 145 -11.09 13.97 9.18
CA MET A 145 -11.89 14.93 9.94
C MET A 145 -13.28 14.35 10.12
N ILE A 146 -13.74 14.27 11.37
CA ILE A 146 -15.10 13.83 11.68
C ILE A 146 -15.83 14.92 12.45
N LYS A 147 -17.15 14.97 12.30
CA LYS A 147 -18.05 15.71 13.16
C LYS A 147 -18.97 14.72 13.86
N LEU A 148 -18.90 14.69 15.20
CA LEU A 148 -19.69 13.80 16.04
C LEU A 148 -20.36 14.62 17.14
N GLY A 149 -21.69 14.55 17.25
CA GLY A 149 -22.42 15.25 18.32
C GLY A 149 -22.26 16.77 18.35
N GLY A 150 -21.87 17.38 17.22
CA GLY A 150 -21.61 18.83 17.12
C GLY A 150 -20.13 19.22 17.25
N GLU A 151 -19.29 18.34 17.79
CA GLU A 151 -17.84 18.54 17.94
C GLU A 151 -17.08 18.00 16.72
N VAL A 152 -15.89 18.55 16.46
CA VAL A 152 -15.05 18.17 15.32
C VAL A 152 -13.73 17.59 15.83
N PHE A 153 -13.39 16.40 15.35
CA PHE A 153 -12.15 15.71 15.69
C PHE A 153 -11.32 15.53 14.42
N ARG A 154 -10.00 15.67 14.55
CA ARG A 154 -9.06 15.50 13.43
C ARG A 154 -7.97 14.51 13.81
N GLY A 155 -7.87 13.43 13.03
CA GLY A 155 -6.79 12.45 13.12
C GLY A 155 -6.00 12.41 11.81
N SER A 156 -4.84 11.78 11.85
CA SER A 156 -4.07 11.54 10.63
C SER A 156 -3.35 10.20 10.72
N VAL A 157 -3.19 9.55 9.57
CA VAL A 157 -2.50 8.26 9.46
C VAL A 157 -1.78 8.18 8.13
N MET A 158 -0.57 7.63 8.10
CA MET A 158 0.13 7.42 6.84
C MET A 158 -0.56 6.33 6.03
N VAL A 159 -0.70 6.51 4.72
CA VAL A 159 -1.41 5.56 3.85
C VAL A 159 -0.72 4.19 3.83
N ASP A 160 0.61 4.15 3.95
CA ASP A 160 1.39 2.92 4.01
C ASP A 160 1.24 2.15 5.35
N GLN A 161 0.67 2.79 6.36
CA GLN A 161 0.31 2.20 7.65
C GLN A 161 -1.16 1.75 7.71
N LEU A 162 -1.98 2.07 6.70
CA LEU A 162 -3.37 1.61 6.67
C LEU A 162 -3.42 0.08 6.51
N ASN A 163 -4.08 -0.56 7.45
CA ASN A 163 -4.15 -2.02 7.56
C ASN A 163 -5.26 -2.60 6.67
N PHE A 164 -5.12 -2.40 5.36
CA PHE A 164 -5.97 -3.08 4.38
C PHE A 164 -5.77 -4.60 4.47
N PRO A 165 -6.84 -5.40 4.37
CA PRO A 165 -6.71 -6.84 4.43
C PRO A 165 -5.93 -7.37 3.22
N ASP A 166 -5.09 -8.37 3.46
CA ASP A 166 -4.27 -9.01 2.43
C ASP A 166 -5.06 -10.06 1.62
N GLN A 167 -6.29 -9.70 1.22
CA GLN A 167 -7.23 -10.58 0.52
C GLN A 167 -7.98 -9.79 -0.56
N ALA A 168 -8.39 -10.47 -1.64
CA ALA A 168 -9.13 -9.85 -2.74
C ALA A 168 -10.54 -9.40 -2.30
N LYS A 169 -11.16 -10.16 -1.40
CA LYS A 169 -12.42 -9.77 -0.75
C LYS A 169 -12.08 -9.01 0.52
N SER A 170 -12.15 -7.70 0.44
CA SER A 170 -11.76 -6.83 1.55
C SER A 170 -12.92 -6.59 2.52
N ASP A 171 -12.70 -6.93 3.79
CA ASP A 171 -13.57 -6.58 4.92
C ASP A 171 -13.15 -5.21 5.48
N PRO A 172 -14.05 -4.21 5.55
CA PRO A 172 -13.73 -2.91 6.13
C PRO A 172 -13.40 -2.97 7.64
N GLY A 173 -13.69 -4.07 8.34
CA GLY A 173 -13.53 -4.17 9.79
C GLY A 173 -12.14 -3.83 10.31
N HIS A 174 -11.07 -4.35 9.68
CA HIS A 174 -9.69 -4.09 10.12
C HIS A 174 -9.31 -2.61 10.03
N ILE A 175 -9.73 -1.95 8.95
CA ILE A 175 -9.49 -0.53 8.74
C ILE A 175 -10.36 0.29 9.70
N ALA A 176 -11.63 -0.08 9.88
CA ALA A 176 -12.55 0.61 10.79
C ALA A 176 -12.00 0.66 12.22
N ILE A 177 -11.49 -0.47 12.74
CA ILE A 177 -10.87 -0.55 14.07
C ILE A 177 -9.64 0.36 14.15
N GLN A 178 -8.80 0.39 13.12
CA GLN A 178 -7.65 1.30 13.09
C GLN A 178 -8.07 2.76 13.08
N LEU A 179 -9.07 3.14 12.27
CA LEU A 179 -9.58 4.50 12.19
C LEU A 179 -10.21 4.95 13.51
N CYS A 180 -10.93 4.08 14.22
CA CYS A 180 -11.41 4.37 15.58
C CYS A 180 -10.24 4.75 16.49
N ARG A 181 -9.19 3.92 16.56
CA ARG A 181 -8.02 4.18 17.43
C ARG A 181 -7.32 5.49 17.10
N VAL A 182 -7.21 5.84 15.82
CA VAL A 182 -6.62 7.11 15.36
C VAL A 182 -7.47 8.31 15.80
N LEU A 183 -8.79 8.18 15.80
CA LEU A 183 -9.70 9.25 16.20
C LEU A 183 -9.86 9.35 17.72
N GLU A 184 -9.84 8.21 18.43
CA GLU A 184 -9.79 8.15 19.89
C GLU A 184 -8.53 8.83 20.44
N SER A 185 -7.36 8.57 19.83
CA SER A 185 -6.12 9.23 20.22
C SER A 185 -6.13 10.74 19.92
N ALA A 186 -6.97 11.18 18.97
CA ALA A 186 -7.25 12.58 18.68
C ALA A 186 -8.33 13.19 19.61
N GLY A 187 -8.86 12.43 20.57
CA GLY A 187 -9.83 12.90 21.56
C GLY A 187 -11.30 12.62 21.25
N ALA A 188 -11.61 11.87 20.19
CA ALA A 188 -12.99 11.45 19.93
C ALA A 188 -13.48 10.46 21.00
N PRO A 189 -14.76 10.52 21.43
CA PRO A 189 -15.28 9.61 22.43
C PRO A 189 -15.37 8.18 21.87
N ALA A 190 -14.84 7.22 22.63
CA ALA A 190 -14.90 5.79 22.30
C ALA A 190 -16.32 5.23 22.54
N ASP A 191 -17.23 5.51 21.62
CA ASP A 191 -18.62 5.06 21.68
C ASP A 191 -19.08 4.37 20.38
N THR A 192 -20.27 3.77 20.43
CA THR A 192 -20.85 3.04 19.29
C THR A 192 -21.13 3.92 18.06
N ARG A 193 -21.18 5.24 18.21
CA ARG A 193 -21.39 6.17 17.09
C ARG A 193 -20.09 6.32 16.31
N LEU A 194 -18.97 6.45 17.01
CA LEU A 194 -17.64 6.44 16.40
C LEU A 194 -17.38 5.13 15.65
N GLU A 195 -17.67 3.98 16.26
CA GLU A 195 -17.50 2.66 15.63
C GLU A 195 -18.28 2.52 14.32
N LYS A 196 -19.57 2.88 14.33
CA LYS A 196 -20.42 2.84 13.12
C LYS A 196 -19.94 3.82 12.06
N GLY A 197 -19.54 5.02 12.48
CA GLY A 197 -19.00 6.05 11.59
C GLY A 197 -17.70 5.62 10.92
N CYS A 198 -16.76 5.07 11.68
CA CYS A 198 -15.50 4.52 11.18
C CYS A 198 -15.71 3.32 10.25
N THR A 199 -16.70 2.47 10.52
CA THR A 199 -17.09 1.38 9.61
C THR A 199 -17.56 1.94 8.27
N SER A 200 -18.37 3.00 8.28
CA SER A 200 -18.82 3.68 7.06
C SER A 200 -17.66 4.34 6.29
N LEU A 201 -16.75 4.99 7.01
CA LEU A 201 -15.55 5.61 6.46
C LEU A 201 -14.61 4.56 5.83
N ALA A 202 -14.38 3.43 6.51
CA ALA A 202 -13.61 2.31 5.98
C ALA A 202 -14.26 1.73 4.71
N ALA A 203 -15.58 1.52 4.73
CA ALA A 203 -16.31 1.08 3.53
C ALA A 203 -16.21 2.10 2.39
N HIS A 204 -16.13 3.40 2.69
CA HIS A 204 -15.86 4.42 1.68
C HIS A 204 -14.46 4.29 1.07
N PHE A 205 -13.42 4.07 1.88
CA PHE A 205 -12.06 3.80 1.36
C PHE A 205 -12.06 2.60 0.43
N MET A 206 -12.77 1.54 0.80
CA MET A 206 -12.85 0.34 -0.02
C MET A 206 -13.55 0.57 -1.35
N ARG A 207 -14.67 1.31 -1.36
CA ARG A 207 -15.38 1.66 -2.59
C ARG A 207 -14.50 2.49 -3.53
N VAL A 208 -13.72 3.41 -2.97
CA VAL A 208 -12.76 4.22 -3.72
C VAL A 208 -11.69 3.34 -4.38
N VAL A 209 -11.05 2.48 -3.59
CA VAL A 209 -9.94 1.64 -4.06
C VAL A 209 -10.41 0.66 -5.13
N HIS A 210 -11.55 -0.01 -4.93
CA HIS A 210 -12.13 -0.94 -5.90
C HIS A 210 -12.81 -0.25 -7.09
N GLY A 211 -13.10 1.04 -6.99
CA GLY A 211 -13.71 1.83 -8.05
C GLY A 211 -12.73 2.27 -9.15
N LEU A 212 -11.42 2.13 -8.92
CA LEU A 212 -10.41 2.51 -9.90
C LEU A 212 -10.41 1.57 -11.11
N ARG A 213 -10.37 2.18 -12.30
CA ARG A 213 -10.30 1.53 -13.60
C ARG A 213 -9.19 2.17 -14.44
#